data_AF-A0A8T5J7Y6-F1
#
_entry.id   AF-A0A8T5J7Y6-F1
#
_cell.length_a   1.000
_cell.length_b   1.000
_cell.length_c   1.000
_cell.angle_alpha   90.00
_cell.angle_beta   90.00
_cell.angle_gamma   90.00
#
_symmetry.space_group_name_H-M   'P 1'
#
loop_
_entity.id
_entity.type
_entity.pdbx_description
1 polymer ?
#
loop_
_entity_poly.entity_id
_entity_poly.type
_entity_poly.pdbx_seq_one_letter_code
_entity_poly.pdbx_strand_id
1 'polypeptide(L)'
;MFDLPYGIPINDEIDVSDGAIMPFDNGCITTYLGRRSTASGHRIVRAGRVVGWIAEPSKGNQLLCGLAAKARIEELEADPHRVMAKAWTQSALGSVAEIVPEAFEHSADMRGLIGSGDALDRLLSRDLSAVLVNLVQRPEVRGGIAVDSGMLIDDAGDLPSSADKLAAQVGETLAGRKAMASDLGLEGSGHWTLHTGDGSLLLAEAGDVALAIWTEADVDHGRLISQIAALMDGQIDTMGSRGESLSDGHIVREGRGGTDAIISMLTTAVEEGLTGHLSAGKSAKAIRIALVKGVPVAMQAPGNNKLIDAMSSLTESRRVLALHRLPVGTILGSESGNVPDFSLSAFCSELSTTRTRSESRQGLIMQTMNQLYGFEIGLLQLRKERTRFEFAISIATPSQGLAVIDTSTGID
;
A
#
# COMPACT_ATOMS: atom_id res chain seq x y z
N MET A 1 2.30 -21.52 -7.70
CA MET A 1 2.96 -20.40 -7.00
C MET A 1 2.64 -19.10 -7.74
N PHE A 2 2.42 -18.00 -7.02
CA PHE A 2 2.40 -16.66 -7.62
C PHE A 2 3.81 -16.05 -7.62
N ASP A 3 4.04 -14.98 -8.37
CA ASP A 3 5.28 -14.22 -8.28
C ASP A 3 5.16 -13.10 -7.26
N LEU A 4 6.25 -12.85 -6.52
CA LEU A 4 6.37 -11.66 -5.67
C LEU A 4 6.66 -10.40 -6.51
N PRO A 5 6.30 -9.20 -6.01
CA PRO A 5 6.46 -7.95 -6.74
C PRO A 5 7.89 -7.73 -7.24
N TYR A 6 8.02 -6.91 -8.29
CA TYR A 6 9.33 -6.54 -8.81
C TYR A 6 10.19 -5.89 -7.71
N GLY A 7 11.49 -6.06 -7.79
CA GLY A 7 12.46 -5.41 -6.92
C GLY A 7 13.78 -5.27 -7.65
N ILE A 8 14.73 -4.55 -7.07
CA ILE A 8 16.05 -4.35 -7.66
C ILE A 8 16.77 -5.71 -7.64
N PRO A 9 17.17 -6.28 -8.79
CA PRO A 9 17.88 -7.55 -8.80
C PRO A 9 19.19 -7.47 -8.04
N ILE A 10 19.47 -8.48 -7.22
CA ILE A 10 20.75 -8.64 -6.55
C ILE A 10 21.61 -9.60 -7.35
N ASN A 11 22.79 -9.13 -7.75
CA ASN A 11 23.74 -9.89 -8.57
C ASN A 11 24.80 -10.61 -7.73
N ASP A 12 24.84 -10.36 -6.42
CA ASP A 12 25.74 -11.03 -5.49
C ASP A 12 25.34 -12.50 -5.30
N GLU A 13 26.31 -13.32 -4.90
CA GLU A 13 26.05 -14.70 -4.53
C GLU A 13 25.18 -14.74 -3.27
N ILE A 14 24.09 -15.50 -3.33
CA ILE A 14 23.11 -15.60 -2.25
C ILE A 14 23.32 -16.90 -1.51
N ASP A 15 23.86 -16.81 -0.30
CA ASP A 15 23.91 -17.93 0.64
C ASP A 15 22.56 -18.08 1.34
N VAL A 16 21.83 -19.16 1.04
CA VAL A 16 20.52 -19.45 1.65
C VAL A 16 20.62 -20.35 2.88
N SER A 17 21.83 -20.60 3.38
CA SER A 17 22.06 -21.39 4.59
C SER A 17 21.40 -20.76 5.82
N ASP A 18 20.97 -21.59 6.78
CA ASP A 18 20.28 -21.10 7.96
C ASP A 18 21.19 -20.16 8.78
N GLY A 19 20.67 -18.98 9.12
CA GLY A 19 21.42 -17.94 9.83
C GLY A 19 22.38 -17.10 8.98
N ALA A 20 22.49 -17.33 7.66
CA ALA A 20 23.25 -16.47 6.77
C ALA A 20 22.66 -15.05 6.70
N ILE A 21 23.51 -14.05 6.53
CA ILE A 21 23.12 -12.65 6.36
C ILE A 21 23.15 -12.31 4.87
N MET A 22 22.03 -11.82 4.36
CA MET A 22 21.87 -11.43 2.96
C MET A 22 22.61 -10.12 2.66
N PRO A 23 23.11 -9.92 1.43
CA PRO A 23 23.79 -8.68 1.02
C PRO A 23 22.84 -7.48 0.83
N PHE A 24 21.57 -7.61 1.23
CA PHE A 24 20.55 -6.58 1.13
C PHE A 24 19.60 -6.62 2.33
N ASP A 25 19.09 -5.46 2.72
CA ASP A 25 18.32 -5.33 3.96
C ASP A 25 16.91 -5.92 3.85
N ASN A 26 16.14 -5.53 2.83
CA ASN A 26 14.74 -5.91 2.70
C ASN A 26 14.47 -6.44 1.30
N GLY A 27 13.65 -7.47 1.15
CA GLY A 27 13.34 -8.02 -0.16
C GLY A 27 12.84 -9.45 -0.13
N CYS A 28 13.10 -10.17 -1.21
CA CYS A 28 12.78 -11.58 -1.32
C CYS A 28 13.83 -12.35 -2.10
N ILE A 29 13.90 -13.66 -1.83
CA ILE A 29 14.68 -14.63 -2.60
C ILE A 29 13.68 -15.65 -3.13
N THR A 30 13.68 -15.87 -4.43
CA THR A 30 12.77 -16.83 -5.08
C THR A 30 13.56 -18.00 -5.62
N THR A 31 13.11 -19.21 -5.29
CA THR A 31 13.70 -20.47 -5.74
C THR A 31 12.91 -21.01 -6.94
N TYR A 32 13.64 -21.37 -8.00
CA TYR A 32 13.13 -22.01 -9.21
C TYR A 32 13.79 -23.38 -9.38
N LEU A 33 13.00 -24.41 -9.64
CA LEU A 33 13.50 -25.77 -9.84
C LEU A 33 13.85 -26.04 -11.31
N GLY A 34 15.03 -26.60 -11.54
CA GLY A 34 15.53 -26.96 -12.86
C GLY A 34 15.44 -25.81 -13.86
N ARG A 35 14.61 -25.96 -14.90
CA ARG A 35 14.38 -24.96 -15.95
C ARG A 35 12.99 -24.30 -15.87
N ARG A 36 12.27 -24.44 -14.75
CA ARG A 36 10.93 -23.87 -14.61
C ARG A 36 10.99 -22.34 -14.62
N SER A 37 10.03 -21.73 -15.31
CA SER A 37 9.78 -20.29 -15.25
C SER A 37 8.90 -19.89 -14.06
N THR A 38 8.21 -20.86 -13.46
CA THR A 38 7.35 -20.65 -12.28
C THR A 38 8.16 -20.80 -11.01
N ALA A 39 7.96 -19.90 -10.06
CA ALA A 39 8.54 -20.00 -8.73
C ALA A 39 8.08 -21.30 -8.02
N SER A 40 8.97 -21.89 -7.23
CA SER A 40 8.68 -23.05 -6.38
C SER A 40 8.67 -22.69 -4.88
N GLY A 41 9.29 -21.57 -4.52
CA GLY A 41 9.22 -21.03 -3.17
C GLY A 41 9.83 -19.64 -3.06
N HIS A 42 9.50 -18.94 -1.98
CA HIS A 42 9.96 -17.61 -1.65
C HIS A 42 10.46 -17.55 -0.21
N ARG A 43 11.54 -16.80 0.00
CA ARG A 43 12.03 -16.33 1.29
C ARG A 43 11.84 -14.82 1.35
N ILE A 44 11.32 -14.30 2.46
CA ILE A 44 11.18 -12.88 2.74
C ILE A 44 12.34 -12.44 3.62
N VAL A 45 13.02 -11.37 3.20
CA VAL A 45 14.21 -10.84 3.88
C VAL A 45 13.87 -9.51 4.54
N ARG A 46 14.25 -9.37 5.82
CA ARG A 46 14.17 -8.14 6.61
C ARG A 46 15.45 -7.96 7.42
N ALA A 47 16.03 -6.76 7.40
CA ALA A 47 17.31 -6.45 8.03
C ALA A 47 18.42 -7.49 7.73
N GLY A 48 18.49 -7.96 6.49
CA GLY A 48 19.48 -8.95 6.04
C GLY A 48 19.20 -10.38 6.48
N ARG A 49 18.10 -10.65 7.19
CA ARG A 49 17.73 -11.99 7.67
C ARG A 49 16.48 -12.49 6.98
N VAL A 50 16.41 -13.80 6.75
CA VAL A 50 15.18 -14.42 6.30
C VAL A 50 14.20 -14.52 7.48
N VAL A 51 13.02 -13.91 7.33
CA VAL A 51 11.99 -13.83 8.38
C VAL A 51 10.65 -14.43 7.96
N GLY A 52 10.54 -14.87 6.70
CA GLY A 52 9.32 -15.47 6.18
C GLY A 52 9.56 -16.40 5.00
N TRP A 53 8.64 -17.34 4.80
CA TRP A 53 8.71 -18.40 3.81
C TRP A 53 7.34 -18.70 3.20
N ILE A 54 7.33 -18.98 1.89
CA ILE A 54 6.16 -19.49 1.17
C ILE A 54 6.64 -20.57 0.20
N ALA A 55 6.02 -21.75 0.18
CA ALA A 55 6.45 -22.84 -0.69
C ALA A 55 5.29 -23.54 -1.40
N GLU A 56 5.57 -24.09 -2.59
CA GLU A 56 4.62 -24.97 -3.25
C GLU A 56 4.49 -26.30 -2.48
N PRO A 57 3.27 -26.85 -2.33
CA PRO A 57 3.09 -28.09 -1.61
C PRO A 57 3.69 -29.27 -2.39
N SER A 58 4.05 -30.35 -1.68
CA SER A 58 4.41 -31.62 -2.31
C SER A 58 3.19 -32.34 -2.91
N LYS A 59 2.02 -32.18 -2.30
CA LYS A 59 0.71 -32.69 -2.75
C LYS A 59 -0.42 -31.72 -2.34
N GLY A 60 -1.41 -31.56 -3.20
CA GLY A 60 -2.55 -30.65 -2.98
C GLY A 60 -2.31 -29.26 -3.57
N ASN A 61 -3.25 -28.35 -3.32
CA ASN A 61 -3.27 -27.01 -3.94
C ASN A 61 -3.00 -25.87 -2.94
N GLN A 62 -2.84 -26.17 -1.65
CA GLN A 62 -2.60 -25.18 -0.60
C GLN A 62 -1.12 -24.84 -0.52
N LEU A 63 -0.79 -23.55 -0.50
CA LEU A 63 0.58 -23.10 -0.32
C LEU A 63 1.00 -23.30 1.15
N LEU A 64 2.26 -23.69 1.34
CA LEU A 64 2.85 -23.79 2.66
C LEU A 64 3.39 -22.43 3.07
N CYS A 65 3.39 -22.17 4.38
CA CYS A 65 3.89 -20.95 5.00
C CYS A 65 4.72 -21.23 6.25
N GLY A 66 5.49 -20.23 6.72
CA GLY A 66 6.29 -20.32 7.94
C GLY A 66 7.25 -21.52 7.96
N LEU A 67 7.36 -22.20 9.09
CA LEU A 67 8.28 -23.34 9.25
C LEU A 67 8.02 -24.50 8.28
N ALA A 68 6.75 -24.76 7.93
CA ALA A 68 6.41 -25.79 6.95
C ALA A 68 6.92 -25.43 5.55
N ALA A 69 6.85 -24.15 5.18
CA ALA A 69 7.46 -23.66 3.94
C ALA A 69 8.99 -23.69 3.99
N LYS A 70 9.61 -23.32 5.13
CA LYS A 70 11.07 -23.40 5.31
C LYS A 70 11.57 -24.82 5.02
N ALA A 71 11.03 -25.82 5.72
CA ALA A 71 11.41 -27.22 5.52
C ALA A 71 11.18 -27.67 4.07
N ARG A 72 10.07 -27.24 3.46
CA ARG A 72 9.78 -27.58 2.06
C ARG A 72 10.78 -26.99 1.09
N ILE A 73 11.20 -25.74 1.27
CA ILE A 73 12.17 -25.11 0.36
C ILE A 73 13.54 -25.79 0.50
N GLU A 74 13.95 -26.16 1.72
CA GLU A 74 15.19 -26.92 1.96
C GLU A 74 15.18 -28.28 1.24
N GLU A 75 14.05 -29.00 1.27
CA GLU A 75 13.87 -30.23 0.48
C GLU A 75 13.98 -29.97 -1.03
N LEU A 76 13.35 -28.91 -1.52
CA LEU A 76 13.33 -28.55 -2.94
C LEU A 76 14.71 -28.15 -3.46
N GLU A 77 15.54 -27.55 -2.61
CA GLU A 77 16.89 -27.11 -2.96
C GLU A 77 17.93 -28.23 -2.95
N ALA A 78 17.56 -29.44 -2.51
CA ALA A 78 18.38 -30.63 -2.73
C ALA A 78 18.49 -31.01 -4.22
N ASP A 79 17.49 -30.64 -5.02
CA ASP A 79 17.50 -30.77 -6.47
C ASP A 79 18.20 -29.58 -7.16
N PRO A 80 18.65 -29.72 -8.42
CA PRO A 80 19.21 -28.61 -9.18
C PRO A 80 18.23 -27.44 -9.26
N HIS A 81 18.61 -26.31 -8.66
CA HIS A 81 17.77 -25.14 -8.52
C HIS A 81 18.52 -23.85 -8.89
N ARG A 82 17.76 -22.78 -9.05
CA ARG A 82 18.26 -21.41 -9.23
C ARG A 82 17.55 -20.51 -8.23
N VAL A 83 18.33 -19.72 -7.50
CA VAL A 83 17.81 -18.64 -6.66
C VAL A 83 17.89 -17.30 -7.39
N MET A 84 16.90 -16.44 -7.17
CA MET A 84 16.91 -15.06 -7.64
C MET A 84 16.52 -14.14 -6.49
N ALA A 85 17.42 -13.23 -6.11
CA ALA A 85 17.17 -12.24 -5.08
C ALA A 85 16.75 -10.90 -5.67
N LYS A 86 15.80 -10.24 -4.99
CA LYS A 86 15.31 -8.91 -5.31
C LYS A 86 15.26 -8.09 -4.03
N ALA A 87 15.82 -6.89 -4.05
CA ALA A 87 15.72 -5.93 -2.96
C ALA A 87 14.51 -5.02 -3.10
N TRP A 88 13.96 -4.65 -1.95
CA TRP A 88 12.83 -3.75 -1.77
C TRP A 88 13.19 -2.66 -0.75
N THR A 89 12.44 -1.56 -0.79
CA THR A 89 12.45 -0.60 0.33
C THR A 89 11.72 -1.20 1.54
N GLN A 90 11.92 -0.64 2.73
CA GLN A 90 11.20 -1.08 3.93
C GLN A 90 9.68 -0.91 3.78
N SER A 91 9.24 0.19 3.16
CA SER A 91 7.82 0.45 2.87
C SER A 91 7.24 -0.60 1.90
N ALA A 92 7.98 -0.94 0.83
CA ALA A 92 7.60 -1.98 -0.11
C ALA A 92 7.48 -3.36 0.58
N LEU A 93 8.41 -3.71 1.46
CA LEU A 93 8.29 -4.93 2.27
C LEU A 93 7.03 -4.89 3.16
N GLY A 94 6.70 -3.75 3.75
CA GLY A 94 5.45 -3.53 4.49
C GLY A 94 4.20 -3.83 3.67
N SER A 95 4.11 -3.29 2.45
CA SER A 95 2.98 -3.54 1.54
C SER A 95 2.84 -5.03 1.17
N VAL A 96 3.94 -5.77 1.07
CA VAL A 96 3.91 -7.23 0.84
C VAL A 96 3.43 -7.97 2.10
N ALA A 97 3.91 -7.55 3.28
CA ALA A 97 3.53 -8.13 4.57
C ALA A 97 2.04 -7.99 4.86
N GLU A 98 1.42 -6.88 4.43
CA GLU A 98 -0.04 -6.71 4.53
C GLU A 98 -0.83 -7.72 3.70
N ILE A 99 -0.31 -8.16 2.54
CA ILE A 99 -1.03 -9.06 1.62
C ILE A 99 -0.79 -10.53 1.97
N VAL A 100 0.40 -10.86 2.47
CA VAL A 100 0.79 -12.24 2.79
C VAL A 100 1.40 -12.34 4.20
N PRO A 101 0.65 -11.96 5.25
CA PRO A 101 1.16 -11.99 6.62
C PRO A 101 1.53 -13.40 7.08
N GLU A 102 0.90 -14.43 6.50
CA GLU A 102 1.14 -15.84 6.82
C GLU A 102 2.54 -16.30 6.42
N ALA A 103 3.20 -15.57 5.52
CA ALA A 103 4.58 -15.87 5.15
C ALA A 103 5.54 -15.73 6.33
N PHE A 104 5.27 -14.83 7.28
CA PHE A 104 6.16 -14.53 8.40
C PHE A 104 6.07 -15.62 9.47
N GLU A 105 7.22 -16.04 10.01
CA GLU A 105 7.26 -17.01 11.11
C GLU A 105 6.77 -16.39 12.41
N HIS A 106 7.19 -15.15 12.71
CA HIS A 106 6.77 -14.44 13.91
C HIS A 106 6.04 -13.15 13.54
N SER A 107 4.92 -12.88 14.21
CA SER A 107 4.20 -11.61 14.07
C SER A 107 5.04 -10.40 14.50
N ALA A 108 6.04 -10.60 15.36
CA ALA A 108 7.02 -9.58 15.72
C ALA A 108 7.81 -9.07 14.50
N ASP A 109 8.05 -9.92 13.49
CA ASP A 109 8.78 -9.57 12.27
C ASP A 109 7.96 -8.69 11.32
N MET A 110 6.66 -8.50 11.57
CA MET A 110 5.83 -7.52 10.86
C MET A 110 5.73 -6.18 11.59
N ARG A 111 6.10 -6.11 12.88
CA ARG A 111 6.03 -4.87 13.66
C ARG A 111 6.95 -3.80 13.08
N GLY A 112 6.41 -2.61 12.83
CA GLY A 112 7.12 -1.48 12.23
C GLY A 112 7.33 -1.57 10.70
N LEU A 113 6.78 -2.60 10.04
CA LEU A 113 6.70 -2.66 8.57
C LEU A 113 5.35 -2.16 8.06
N ILE A 114 4.27 -2.50 8.76
CA ILE A 114 2.91 -2.03 8.46
C ILE A 114 2.84 -0.57 8.88
N GLY A 115 3.13 0.32 7.94
CA GLY A 115 3.02 1.75 8.15
C GLY A 115 1.55 2.14 8.17
N SER A 116 0.95 2.21 9.36
CA SER A 116 -0.39 2.79 9.54
C SER A 116 -0.48 4.23 8.99
N GLY A 117 0.65 4.89 8.74
CA GLY A 117 0.71 6.29 8.29
C GLY A 117 -0.01 6.59 6.97
N ASP A 118 0.14 5.77 5.91
CA ASP A 118 -0.43 6.15 4.61
C ASP A 118 -1.93 5.88 4.50
N ALA A 119 -2.43 4.85 5.18
CA ALA A 119 -3.86 4.59 5.27
C ALA A 119 -4.54 5.64 6.17
N LEU A 120 -3.86 6.06 7.23
CA LEU A 120 -4.36 7.07 8.16
C LEU A 120 -4.39 8.46 7.56
N ASP A 121 -3.32 8.90 6.90
CA ASP A 121 -3.30 10.19 6.19
C ASP A 121 -4.41 10.27 5.14
N ARG A 122 -4.60 9.18 4.39
CA ARG A 122 -5.70 9.05 3.43
C ARG A 122 -7.07 9.03 4.07
N LEU A 123 -7.20 8.56 5.31
CA LEU A 123 -8.47 8.50 6.02
C LEU A 123 -8.80 9.85 6.67
N LEU A 124 -7.81 10.54 7.23
CA LEU A 124 -7.96 11.86 7.87
C LEU A 124 -8.11 13.02 6.89
N SER A 125 -7.72 12.83 5.63
CA SER A 125 -7.99 13.77 4.53
C SER A 125 -9.38 13.63 3.91
N ARG A 126 -10.19 12.67 4.37
CA ARG A 126 -11.58 12.47 3.93
C ARG A 126 -12.54 13.30 4.78
N ASP A 127 -13.79 13.35 4.35
CA ASP A 127 -14.89 13.77 5.20
C ASP A 127 -15.03 12.82 6.40
N LEU A 128 -14.59 13.28 7.58
CA LEU A 128 -14.53 12.48 8.79
C LEU A 128 -15.91 12.02 9.27
N SER A 129 -16.97 12.78 8.96
CA SER A 129 -18.35 12.36 9.19
C SER A 129 -18.67 11.07 8.42
N ALA A 130 -18.30 11.03 7.14
CA ALA A 130 -18.49 9.84 6.31
C ALA A 130 -17.61 8.66 6.77
N VAL A 131 -16.40 8.93 7.28
CA VAL A 131 -15.53 7.91 7.88
C VAL A 131 -16.22 7.28 9.09
N LEU A 132 -16.74 8.11 10.01
CA LEU A 132 -17.42 7.68 11.23
C LEU A 132 -18.66 6.83 10.95
N VAL A 133 -19.49 7.25 9.99
CA VAL A 133 -20.68 6.50 9.60
C VAL A 133 -20.33 5.09 9.13
N ASN A 134 -19.26 4.93 8.35
CA ASN A 134 -18.79 3.63 7.87
C ASN A 134 -18.12 2.79 8.98
N LEU A 135 -17.39 3.44 9.89
CA LEU A 135 -16.75 2.80 11.03
C LEU A 135 -17.76 2.14 11.95
N VAL A 136 -18.83 2.84 12.31
CA VAL A 136 -19.83 2.39 13.29
C VAL A 136 -20.73 1.28 12.73
N GLN A 137 -20.72 1.02 11.42
CA GLN A 137 -21.40 -0.17 10.87
C GLN A 137 -20.72 -1.49 11.27
N ARG A 138 -19.51 -1.43 11.82
CA ARG A 138 -18.73 -2.62 12.18
C ARG A 138 -19.08 -3.06 13.60
N PRO A 139 -19.26 -4.38 13.82
CA PRO A 139 -19.62 -4.89 15.13
C PRO A 139 -18.52 -4.69 16.18
N GLU A 140 -17.26 -4.52 15.76
CA GLU A 140 -16.14 -4.29 16.66
C GLU A 140 -15.97 -2.83 17.08
N VAL A 141 -16.72 -1.90 16.46
CA VAL A 141 -16.66 -0.46 16.73
C VAL A 141 -17.89 -0.06 17.54
N ARG A 142 -17.66 0.46 18.74
CA ARG A 142 -18.74 0.96 19.60
C ARG A 142 -19.20 2.34 19.15
N GLY A 143 -18.25 3.25 18.92
CA GLY A 143 -18.54 4.61 18.49
C GLY A 143 -17.27 5.39 18.17
N GLY A 144 -17.42 6.60 17.68
CA GLY A 144 -16.29 7.48 17.41
C GLY A 144 -16.68 8.95 17.32
N ILE A 145 -15.68 9.82 17.45
CA ILE A 145 -15.80 11.26 17.25
C ILE A 145 -14.71 11.79 16.34
N ALA A 146 -15.05 12.81 15.58
CA ALA A 146 -14.13 13.59 14.76
C ALA A 146 -13.97 14.96 15.41
N VAL A 147 -12.73 15.44 15.51
CA VAL A 147 -12.38 16.62 16.30
C VAL A 147 -11.40 17.50 15.51
N ASP A 148 -11.60 18.82 15.54
CA ASP A 148 -10.63 19.81 15.08
C ASP A 148 -10.29 20.72 16.26
N SER A 149 -9.02 20.72 16.68
CA SER A 149 -8.52 21.62 17.74
C SER A 149 -9.33 21.54 19.05
N GLY A 150 -9.85 20.35 19.38
CA GLY A 150 -10.69 20.11 20.55
C GLY A 150 -12.19 20.42 20.37
N MET A 151 -12.60 20.91 19.19
CA MET A 151 -14.00 21.11 18.82
C MET A 151 -14.55 19.89 18.10
N LEU A 152 -15.74 19.45 18.48
CA LEU A 152 -16.43 18.34 17.84
C LEU A 152 -16.83 18.73 16.40
N ILE A 153 -16.40 17.93 15.43
CA ILE A 153 -16.86 18.01 14.03
C ILE A 153 -18.13 17.17 13.90
N ASP A 154 -18.07 15.91 14.33
CA ASP A 154 -19.16 14.95 14.23
C ASP A 154 -18.97 13.77 15.19
N ASP A 155 -20.05 13.03 15.46
CA ASP A 155 -20.07 11.86 16.32
C ASP A 155 -20.98 10.75 15.79
N ALA A 156 -20.62 9.49 16.10
CA ALA A 156 -21.43 8.34 15.72
C ALA A 156 -21.29 7.18 16.70
N GLY A 157 -22.35 6.37 16.82
CA GLY A 157 -22.37 5.14 17.59
C GLY A 157 -22.65 5.31 19.08
N ASP A 158 -22.33 4.27 19.85
CA ASP A 158 -22.46 4.22 21.31
C ASP A 158 -21.18 4.77 21.96
N LEU A 159 -21.23 6.04 22.35
CA LEU A 159 -20.13 6.72 23.02
C LEU A 159 -20.18 6.55 24.54
N PRO A 160 -19.02 6.45 25.21
CA PRO A 160 -18.96 6.29 26.67
C PRO A 160 -19.38 7.54 27.45
N SER A 161 -19.49 8.70 26.79
CA SER A 161 -19.89 9.98 27.38
C SER A 161 -20.42 10.90 26.27
N SER A 162 -20.88 12.10 26.63
CA SER A 162 -21.31 13.11 25.65
C SER A 162 -20.16 13.51 24.73
N ALA A 163 -20.42 13.57 23.43
CA ALA A 163 -19.42 13.85 22.40
C ALA A 163 -18.62 15.13 22.66
N ASP A 164 -19.26 16.23 23.10
CA ASP A 164 -18.58 17.49 23.44
C ASP A 164 -17.51 17.34 24.54
N LYS A 165 -17.80 16.53 25.57
CA LYS A 165 -16.85 16.27 26.65
C LYS A 165 -15.67 15.44 26.17
N LEU A 166 -15.95 14.44 25.34
CA LEU A 166 -14.91 13.59 24.76
C LEU A 166 -14.03 14.38 23.79
N ALA A 167 -14.60 15.27 22.98
CA ALA A 167 -13.85 16.16 22.08
C ALA A 167 -12.88 17.06 22.84
N ALA A 168 -13.34 17.67 23.94
CA ALA A 168 -12.47 18.48 24.80
C ALA A 168 -11.31 17.66 25.40
N GLN A 169 -11.58 16.46 25.92
CA GLN A 169 -10.56 15.56 26.46
C GLN A 169 -9.56 15.10 25.40
N VAL A 170 -10.04 14.77 24.21
CA VAL A 170 -9.20 14.40 23.07
C VAL A 170 -8.31 15.58 22.66
N GLY A 171 -8.86 16.79 22.61
CA GLY A 171 -8.11 18.03 22.35
C GLY A 171 -6.95 18.26 23.33
N GLU A 172 -7.22 18.16 24.63
CA GLU A 172 -6.18 18.27 25.66
C GLU A 172 -5.10 17.19 25.51
N THR A 173 -5.52 15.96 25.20
CA THR A 173 -4.61 14.83 25.01
C THR A 173 -3.74 14.99 23.76
N LEU A 174 -4.28 15.55 22.68
CA LEU A 174 -3.52 15.88 21.46
C LEU A 174 -2.48 16.96 21.73
N ALA A 175 -2.86 18.03 22.45
CA ALA A 175 -1.95 19.12 22.79
C ALA A 175 -0.76 18.62 23.63
N GLY A 176 -1.01 17.78 24.64
CA GLY A 176 0.03 17.16 25.44
C GLY A 176 0.95 16.23 24.62
N ARG A 177 0.37 15.48 23.67
CA ARG A 177 1.14 14.60 22.78
C ARG A 177 2.00 15.37 21.80
N LYS A 178 1.50 16.44 21.19
CA LYS A 178 2.24 17.30 20.26
C LYS A 178 3.48 17.91 20.93
N ALA A 179 3.36 18.32 22.19
CA ALA A 179 4.50 18.77 22.98
C ALA A 179 5.55 17.66 23.18
N MET A 180 5.12 16.45 23.56
CA MET A 180 6.02 15.31 23.74
C MET A 180 6.69 14.86 22.44
N ALA A 181 5.94 14.82 21.33
CA ALA A 181 6.46 14.44 20.02
C ALA A 181 7.52 15.44 19.55
N SER A 182 7.27 16.74 19.71
CA SER A 182 8.24 17.80 19.44
C SER A 182 9.53 17.63 20.25
N ASP A 183 9.43 17.34 21.54
CA ASP A 183 10.60 17.13 22.41
C ASP A 183 11.43 15.90 22.01
N LEU A 184 10.79 14.90 21.41
CA LEU A 184 11.42 13.67 20.90
C LEU A 184 11.91 13.79 19.45
N GLY A 185 11.70 14.94 18.79
CA GLY A 185 12.01 15.13 17.38
C GLY A 185 11.14 14.29 16.43
N LEU A 186 9.95 13.91 16.88
CA LEU A 186 8.96 13.16 16.10
C LEU A 186 7.97 14.17 15.49
N GLU A 187 8.01 14.32 14.17
CA GLU A 187 7.10 15.19 13.41
C GLU A 187 6.22 14.35 12.48
N GLY A 188 4.98 14.79 12.27
CA GLY A 188 4.05 14.19 11.30
C GLY A 188 2.73 13.72 11.91
N SER A 189 1.92 13.06 11.08
CA SER A 189 0.69 12.39 11.49
C SER A 189 1.01 11.12 12.28
N GLY A 190 0.12 10.76 13.18
CA GLY A 190 0.33 9.66 14.10
C GLY A 190 -0.97 9.03 14.54
N HIS A 191 -0.87 7.85 15.13
CA HIS A 191 -1.98 7.28 15.87
C HIS A 191 -1.49 6.66 17.16
N TRP A 192 -2.39 6.64 18.13
CA TRP A 192 -2.17 6.13 19.46
C TRP A 192 -3.27 5.14 19.76
N THR A 193 -2.92 4.04 20.38
CA THR A 193 -3.86 3.02 20.81
C THR A 193 -3.75 2.86 22.32
N LEU A 194 -4.89 2.87 22.99
CA LEU A 194 -5.03 2.56 24.39
C LEU A 194 -5.86 1.29 24.49
N HIS A 195 -5.30 0.26 25.12
CA HIS A 195 -5.97 -1.01 25.35
C HIS A 195 -6.28 -1.17 26.83
N THR A 196 -7.53 -1.47 27.16
CA THR A 196 -7.99 -1.82 28.51
C THR A 196 -8.67 -3.19 28.49
N GLY A 197 -8.99 -3.75 29.67
CA GLY A 197 -9.61 -5.08 29.75
C GLY A 197 -11.06 -5.12 29.24
N ASP A 198 -11.69 -3.97 29.10
CA ASP A 198 -13.10 -3.76 28.77
C ASP A 198 -13.32 -3.03 27.42
N GLY A 199 -12.25 -2.69 26.71
CA GLY A 199 -12.35 -1.99 25.44
C GLY A 199 -11.01 -1.49 24.94
N SER A 200 -11.03 -0.78 23.83
CA SER A 200 -9.86 -0.08 23.34
C SER A 200 -10.24 1.25 22.69
N LEU A 201 -9.26 2.16 22.62
CA LEU A 201 -9.39 3.48 22.02
C LEU A 201 -8.28 3.70 21.02
N LEU A 202 -8.64 4.03 19.79
CA LEU A 202 -7.75 4.52 18.76
C LEU A 202 -7.89 6.04 18.64
N LEU A 203 -6.78 6.75 18.75
CA LEU A 203 -6.67 8.19 18.52
C LEU A 203 -5.73 8.43 17.34
N ALA A 204 -6.30 8.76 16.20
CA ALA A 204 -5.57 9.13 14.99
C ALA A 204 -5.51 10.66 14.84
N GLU A 205 -4.37 11.22 14.45
CA GLU A 205 -4.17 12.65 14.29
C GLU A 205 -3.37 12.99 13.03
N ALA A 206 -3.76 14.09 12.39
CA ALA A 206 -3.03 14.73 11.30
C ALA A 206 -3.19 16.25 11.42
N GLY A 207 -2.11 16.95 11.77
CA GLY A 207 -2.15 18.38 12.02
C GLY A 207 -2.97 18.71 13.27
N ASP A 208 -4.06 19.45 13.10
CA ASP A 208 -4.96 19.85 14.20
C ASP A 208 -6.28 19.06 14.20
N VAL A 209 -6.42 18.13 13.24
CA VAL A 209 -7.59 17.27 13.06
C VAL A 209 -7.30 15.88 13.63
N ALA A 210 -8.29 15.31 14.32
CA ALA A 210 -8.19 14.00 14.94
C ALA A 210 -9.48 13.19 14.84
N LEU A 211 -9.29 11.87 14.86
CA LEU A 211 -10.35 10.87 14.89
C LEU A 211 -10.14 9.97 16.11
N ALA A 212 -11.14 9.90 16.98
CA ALA A 212 -11.14 9.02 18.15
C ALA A 212 -12.19 7.92 17.97
N ILE A 213 -11.80 6.66 18.11
CA ILE A 213 -12.65 5.50 17.86
C ILE A 213 -12.59 4.56 19.06
N TRP A 214 -13.74 4.31 19.68
CA TRP A 214 -13.91 3.32 20.73
C TRP A 214 -14.30 1.99 20.12
N THR A 215 -13.56 0.96 20.48
CA THR A 215 -13.69 -0.39 19.97
C THR A 215 -13.84 -1.37 21.13
N GLU A 216 -14.30 -2.58 20.80
CA GLU A 216 -14.24 -3.72 21.71
C GLU A 216 -12.78 -4.05 22.11
N ALA A 217 -12.61 -4.85 23.16
CA ALA A 217 -11.28 -5.31 23.56
C ALA A 217 -10.61 -6.13 22.43
N ASP A 218 -9.27 -6.08 22.39
CA ASP A 218 -8.42 -6.85 21.46
C ASP A 218 -8.62 -6.58 19.97
N VAL A 219 -9.23 -5.45 19.60
CA VAL A 219 -9.37 -5.04 18.19
C VAL A 219 -8.03 -4.61 17.60
N ASP A 220 -7.70 -5.18 16.44
CA ASP A 220 -6.54 -4.76 15.62
C ASP A 220 -6.86 -3.45 14.89
N HIS A 221 -6.47 -2.34 15.51
CA HIS A 221 -6.67 -0.99 14.97
C HIS A 221 -5.95 -0.74 13.65
N GLY A 222 -4.82 -1.40 13.39
CA GLY A 222 -4.12 -1.28 12.11
C GLY A 222 -4.96 -1.87 10.99
N ARG A 223 -5.52 -3.06 11.21
CA ARG A 223 -6.45 -3.70 10.26
C ARG A 223 -7.74 -2.90 10.08
N LEU A 224 -8.28 -2.34 11.16
CA LEU A 224 -9.48 -1.50 11.11
C LEU A 224 -9.27 -0.28 10.21
N ILE A 225 -8.17 0.48 10.42
CA ILE A 225 -7.82 1.64 9.61
C ILE A 225 -7.65 1.24 8.14
N SER A 226 -6.87 0.21 7.86
CA SER A 226 -6.59 -0.22 6.49
C SER A 226 -7.86 -0.67 5.75
N GLN A 227 -8.76 -1.36 6.42
CA GLN A 227 -10.02 -1.79 5.79
C GLN A 227 -10.99 -0.64 5.54
N ILE A 228 -11.06 0.36 6.43
CA ILE A 228 -11.90 1.55 6.23
C ILE A 228 -11.33 2.42 5.13
N ALA A 229 -10.01 2.64 5.13
CA ALA A 229 -9.34 3.34 4.04
C ALA A 229 -9.63 2.66 2.68
N ALA A 230 -9.63 1.33 2.62
CA ALA A 230 -9.96 0.59 1.39
C ALA A 230 -11.44 0.65 1.00
N LEU A 231 -12.39 0.62 1.96
CA LEU A 231 -13.82 0.75 1.67
C LEU A 231 -14.16 2.13 1.12
N MET A 232 -13.52 3.16 1.66
CA MET A 232 -13.77 4.53 1.25
C MET A 232 -13.02 4.92 -0.02
N ASP A 233 -12.02 4.15 -0.48
CA ASP A 233 -11.33 4.39 -1.77
C ASP A 233 -12.30 4.42 -2.99
N GLY A 234 -13.55 3.96 -2.83
CA GLY A 234 -14.60 4.06 -3.84
C GLY A 234 -15.72 5.09 -3.61
N GLN A 235 -15.66 5.96 -2.59
CA GLN A 235 -16.82 6.77 -2.15
C GLN A 235 -16.69 8.31 -2.19
N ILE A 236 -15.64 8.89 -2.78
CA ILE A 236 -15.59 10.36 -3.01
C ILE A 236 -15.34 10.62 -4.50
N ASP A 237 -15.99 11.65 -5.04
CA ASP A 237 -15.67 12.24 -6.34
C ASP A 237 -14.16 12.57 -6.37
N THR A 238 -13.36 11.66 -6.92
CA THR A 238 -11.94 11.89 -7.19
C THR A 238 -11.84 13.15 -8.04
N MET A 239 -10.84 14.02 -7.81
CA MET A 239 -10.70 15.17 -8.69
C MET A 239 -10.49 14.68 -10.13
N GLY A 240 -11.29 15.21 -11.05
CA GLY A 240 -11.33 14.72 -12.42
C GLY A 240 -12.27 13.53 -12.66
N SER A 241 -13.12 13.18 -11.68
CA SER A 241 -14.14 12.15 -11.83
C SER A 241 -14.99 12.42 -13.07
N ARG A 242 -15.35 11.36 -13.80
CA ARG A 242 -16.15 11.47 -15.05
C ARG A 242 -15.53 12.38 -16.13
N GLY A 243 -14.23 12.66 -16.06
CA GLY A 243 -13.50 13.48 -17.02
C GLY A 243 -13.54 14.98 -16.76
N GLU A 244 -13.85 15.42 -15.53
CA GLU A 244 -13.64 16.80 -15.11
C GLU A 244 -12.17 17.23 -15.26
N SER A 245 -11.93 18.52 -15.54
CA SER A 245 -10.56 19.01 -15.68
C SER A 245 -9.83 18.99 -14.34
N LEU A 246 -8.69 18.31 -14.29
CA LEU A 246 -7.78 18.44 -13.15
C LEU A 246 -7.33 19.90 -13.00
N SER A 247 -7.31 20.41 -11.76
CA SER A 247 -6.82 21.77 -11.50
C SER A 247 -5.37 21.93 -11.93
N ASP A 248 -4.98 23.11 -12.41
CA ASP A 248 -3.64 23.34 -12.93
C ASP A 248 -2.53 23.29 -11.86
N GLY A 249 -2.85 23.40 -10.56
CA GLY A 249 -1.86 23.25 -9.47
C GLY A 249 -0.61 24.12 -9.62
N HIS A 250 0.50 23.70 -9.01
CA HIS A 250 1.82 24.32 -9.14
C HIS A 250 2.68 23.58 -10.16
N ILE A 251 3.29 24.30 -11.11
CA ILE A 251 4.17 23.71 -12.11
C ILE A 251 5.55 23.46 -11.51
N VAL A 252 5.92 22.18 -11.38
CA VAL A 252 7.21 21.74 -10.87
C VAL A 252 8.27 21.77 -11.97
N ARG A 253 7.88 21.36 -13.19
CA ARG A 253 8.82 21.25 -14.31
C ARG A 253 8.08 21.38 -15.63
N GLU A 254 8.71 22.05 -16.61
CA GLU A 254 8.22 22.12 -18.00
C GLU A 254 9.29 21.65 -18.98
N GLY A 255 8.86 21.18 -20.15
CA GLY A 255 9.77 20.75 -21.20
C GLY A 255 9.09 20.48 -22.55
N ARG A 256 9.90 20.13 -23.55
CA ARG A 256 9.38 19.63 -24.84
C ARG A 256 8.94 18.17 -24.70
N GLY A 257 7.94 17.79 -25.49
CA GLY A 257 7.36 16.46 -25.54
C GLY A 257 8.24 15.41 -26.20
N GLY A 258 7.73 14.18 -26.20
CA GLY A 258 8.43 12.99 -26.69
C GLY A 258 8.55 11.92 -25.60
N THR A 259 8.73 10.67 -26.01
CA THR A 259 8.77 9.50 -25.11
C THR A 259 9.82 9.66 -24.00
N ASP A 260 11.05 10.04 -24.35
CA ASP A 260 12.13 10.16 -23.37
C ASP A 260 11.89 11.32 -22.38
N ALA A 261 11.25 12.40 -22.83
CA ALA A 261 10.88 13.52 -21.98
C ALA A 261 9.76 13.15 -20.99
N ILE A 262 8.78 12.35 -21.43
CA ILE A 262 7.73 11.80 -20.54
C ILE A 262 8.37 10.93 -19.48
N ILE A 263 9.24 10.00 -19.86
CA ILE A 263 9.95 9.13 -18.92
C ILE A 263 10.73 9.98 -17.90
N SER A 264 11.45 11.01 -18.37
CA SER A 264 12.17 11.92 -17.48
C SER A 264 11.25 12.67 -16.51
N MET A 265 10.06 13.12 -16.93
CA MET A 265 9.09 13.76 -16.04
C MET A 265 8.51 12.78 -15.02
N LEU A 266 8.24 11.54 -15.44
CA LEU A 266 7.76 10.47 -14.56
C LEU A 266 8.80 10.05 -13.53
N THR A 267 10.08 9.97 -13.92
CA THR A 267 11.20 9.75 -12.99
C THR A 267 11.24 10.84 -11.92
N THR A 268 11.19 12.13 -12.31
CA THR A 268 11.13 13.25 -11.35
C THR A 268 9.91 13.14 -10.43
N ALA A 269 8.75 12.75 -10.96
CA ALA A 269 7.55 12.61 -10.15
C ALA A 269 7.67 11.52 -9.07
N VAL A 270 8.35 10.40 -9.38
CA VAL A 270 8.63 9.33 -8.42
C VAL A 270 9.66 9.78 -7.39
N GLU A 271 10.77 10.39 -7.83
CA GLU A 271 11.83 10.89 -6.94
C GLU A 271 11.31 11.93 -5.93
N GLU A 272 10.38 12.79 -6.35
CA GLU A 272 9.77 13.81 -5.49
C GLU A 272 8.52 13.33 -4.72
N GLY A 273 8.07 12.08 -4.92
CA GLY A 273 6.82 11.58 -4.32
C GLY A 273 5.61 12.44 -4.69
N LEU A 274 5.54 12.91 -5.94
CA LEU A 274 4.59 13.94 -6.36
C LEU A 274 3.16 13.41 -6.52
N THR A 275 2.22 14.03 -5.81
CA THR A 275 0.78 13.89 -6.08
C THR A 275 0.32 15.05 -6.96
N GLY A 276 -0.20 14.72 -8.14
CA GLY A 276 -0.59 15.71 -9.12
C GLY A 276 -0.83 15.14 -10.51
N HIS A 277 -0.35 15.81 -11.56
CA HIS A 277 -0.50 15.28 -12.91
C HIS A 277 0.60 15.72 -13.88
N LEU A 278 0.93 14.86 -14.84
CA LEU A 278 1.74 15.22 -16.00
C LEU A 278 0.78 15.62 -17.14
N SER A 279 0.89 16.85 -17.64
CA SER A 279 0.12 17.36 -18.76
C SER A 279 0.95 17.41 -20.04
N ALA A 280 0.34 17.08 -21.18
CA ALA A 280 0.90 17.17 -22.52
C ALA A 280 0.01 18.01 -23.43
N GLY A 281 0.42 19.24 -23.68
CA GLY A 281 -0.36 20.27 -24.37
C GLY A 281 -1.11 21.19 -23.41
N LYS A 282 -1.86 22.15 -23.95
CA LYS A 282 -2.59 23.17 -23.19
C LYS A 282 -4.10 23.05 -23.38
N SER A 283 -4.87 23.53 -22.40
CA SER A 283 -6.33 23.67 -22.47
C SER A 283 -7.07 22.33 -22.67
N ALA A 284 -8.25 22.36 -23.29
CA ALA A 284 -9.18 21.23 -23.40
C ALA A 284 -8.69 20.06 -24.30
N LYS A 285 -7.57 20.22 -25.02
CA LYS A 285 -6.94 19.18 -25.85
C LYS A 285 -5.70 18.56 -25.21
N ALA A 286 -5.39 18.96 -23.98
CA ALA A 286 -4.29 18.39 -23.21
C ALA A 286 -4.58 16.94 -22.85
N ILE A 287 -3.53 16.14 -22.84
CA ILE A 287 -3.58 14.80 -22.25
C ILE A 287 -2.95 14.90 -20.87
N ARG A 288 -3.62 14.35 -19.85
CA ARG A 288 -3.12 14.39 -18.48
C ARG A 288 -2.99 12.98 -17.94
N ILE A 289 -1.91 12.72 -17.20
CA ILE A 289 -1.73 11.50 -16.42
C ILE A 289 -1.84 11.91 -14.96
N ALA A 290 -2.84 11.39 -14.25
CA ALA A 290 -2.98 11.58 -12.82
C ALA A 290 -1.92 10.75 -12.09
N LEU A 291 -1.22 11.37 -11.14
CA LEU A 291 -0.09 10.80 -10.41
C LEU A 291 -0.38 10.85 -8.90
N VAL A 292 -0.26 9.72 -8.22
CA VAL A 292 -0.26 9.63 -6.76
C VAL A 292 1.12 9.20 -6.32
N LYS A 293 1.83 10.06 -5.57
CA LYS A 293 3.24 9.83 -5.18
C LYS A 293 4.14 9.40 -6.36
N GLY A 294 3.93 9.99 -7.53
CA GLY A 294 4.66 9.70 -8.77
C GLY A 294 4.15 8.50 -9.56
N VAL A 295 3.17 7.75 -9.06
CA VAL A 295 2.60 6.56 -9.71
C VAL A 295 1.40 6.96 -10.58
N PRO A 296 1.40 6.63 -11.89
CA PRO A 296 0.25 6.81 -12.76
C PRO A 296 -0.96 5.99 -12.30
N VAL A 297 -2.04 6.68 -11.95
CA VAL A 297 -3.30 6.04 -11.50
C VAL A 297 -4.43 6.16 -12.52
N ALA A 298 -4.40 7.19 -13.37
CA ALA A 298 -5.41 7.41 -14.40
C ALA A 298 -4.89 8.27 -15.55
N MET A 299 -5.60 8.26 -16.67
CA MET A 299 -5.30 9.08 -17.84
C MET A 299 -6.55 9.83 -18.32
N GLN A 300 -6.37 11.12 -18.61
CA GLN A 300 -7.37 11.97 -19.25
C GLN A 300 -6.93 12.31 -20.67
N ALA A 301 -7.83 12.12 -21.63
CA ALA A 301 -7.63 12.50 -23.02
C ALA A 301 -8.87 13.21 -23.58
N PRO A 302 -8.74 14.08 -24.59
CA PRO A 302 -9.89 14.69 -25.23
C PRO A 302 -10.71 13.66 -26.00
N GLY A 303 -12.00 13.52 -25.65
CA GLY A 303 -12.90 12.50 -26.21
C GLY A 303 -12.79 11.14 -25.51
N ASN A 304 -13.61 10.17 -25.93
CA ASN A 304 -13.57 8.80 -25.40
C ASN A 304 -12.51 7.96 -26.13
N ASN A 305 -11.24 8.34 -26.00
CA ASN A 305 -10.13 7.72 -26.71
C ASN A 305 -9.66 6.45 -25.98
N LYS A 306 -9.24 5.45 -26.76
CA LYS A 306 -8.54 4.28 -26.21
C LYS A 306 -7.14 4.67 -25.74
N LEU A 307 -6.59 3.87 -24.82
CA LEU A 307 -5.25 4.08 -24.25
C LEU A 307 -4.17 4.28 -25.33
N ILE A 308 -4.20 3.49 -26.42
CA ILE A 308 -3.24 3.56 -27.53
C ILE A 308 -3.25 4.95 -28.20
N ASP A 309 -4.44 5.47 -28.50
CA ASP A 309 -4.60 6.76 -29.17
C ASP A 309 -4.18 7.92 -28.25
N ALA A 310 -4.53 7.80 -26.97
CA ALA A 310 -4.12 8.72 -25.93
C ALA A 310 -2.59 8.71 -25.74
N MET A 311 -1.96 7.55 -25.74
CA MET A 311 -0.50 7.39 -25.62
C MET A 311 0.25 7.95 -26.84
N SER A 312 -0.25 7.67 -28.05
CA SER A 312 0.30 8.22 -29.29
C SER A 312 0.28 9.76 -29.27
N SER A 313 -0.81 10.35 -28.78
CA SER A 313 -0.95 11.79 -28.65
C SER A 313 -0.09 12.37 -27.52
N LEU A 314 0.03 11.67 -26.38
CA LEU A 314 0.87 12.07 -25.24
C LEU A 314 2.35 12.21 -25.67
N THR A 315 2.84 11.25 -26.44
CA THR A 315 4.24 11.12 -26.88
C THR A 315 4.61 12.01 -28.07
N GLU A 316 3.72 12.91 -28.51
CA GLU A 316 4.03 13.86 -29.58
C GLU A 316 5.13 14.86 -29.18
N SER A 317 6.22 14.90 -29.95
CA SER A 317 7.37 15.79 -29.69
C SER A 317 7.05 17.29 -29.76
N ARG A 318 5.98 17.66 -30.48
CA ARG A 318 5.52 19.06 -30.60
C ARG A 318 4.77 19.58 -29.38
N ARG A 319 4.36 18.70 -28.46
CA ARG A 319 3.62 19.11 -27.26
C ARG A 319 4.58 19.70 -26.23
N VAL A 320 4.07 20.62 -25.43
CA VAL A 320 4.75 21.08 -24.22
C VAL A 320 4.27 20.17 -23.10
N LEU A 321 5.22 19.63 -22.34
CA LEU A 321 4.96 18.87 -21.13
C LEU A 321 5.06 19.80 -19.94
N ALA A 322 4.15 19.65 -18.98
CA ALA A 322 4.25 20.29 -17.68
C ALA A 322 3.89 19.28 -16.58
N LEU A 323 4.74 19.18 -15.57
CA LEU A 323 4.51 18.37 -14.38
C LEU A 323 3.94 19.28 -13.30
N HIS A 324 2.72 18.97 -12.87
CA HIS A 324 1.96 19.78 -11.92
C HIS A 324 1.83 19.06 -10.59
N ARG A 325 2.19 19.73 -9.50
CA ARG A 325 1.92 19.31 -8.12
C ARG A 325 0.61 19.92 -7.66
N LEU A 326 -0.25 19.11 -7.06
CA LEU A 326 -1.51 19.57 -6.50
C LEU A 326 -1.38 19.92 -5.02
N PRO A 327 -2.32 20.72 -4.46
CA PRO A 327 -2.35 20.99 -3.03
C PRO A 327 -2.38 19.71 -2.20
N VAL A 328 -1.80 19.79 -1.00
CA VAL A 328 -1.87 18.70 -0.01
C VAL A 328 -3.33 18.36 0.29
N GLY A 329 -3.64 17.07 0.42
CA GLY A 329 -5.00 16.57 0.62
C GLY A 329 -5.79 16.33 -0.68
N THR A 330 -5.22 16.62 -1.86
CA THR A 330 -5.91 16.31 -3.12
C THR A 330 -5.97 14.80 -3.36
N ILE A 331 -7.18 14.26 -3.54
CA ILE A 331 -7.43 12.84 -3.78
C ILE A 331 -7.52 12.58 -5.29
N LEU A 332 -6.63 11.72 -5.77
CA LEU A 332 -6.63 11.19 -7.14
C LEU A 332 -6.76 9.67 -7.09
N GLY A 333 -7.45 9.11 -8.07
CA GLY A 333 -7.65 7.66 -8.19
C GLY A 333 -7.88 7.23 -9.63
N SER A 334 -8.30 5.99 -9.84
CA SER A 334 -8.66 5.47 -11.17
C SER A 334 -9.78 6.28 -11.82
N GLU A 335 -10.71 6.78 -11.02
CA GLU A 335 -11.84 7.60 -11.46
C GLU A 335 -11.42 9.00 -11.94
N SER A 336 -10.20 9.46 -11.64
CA SER A 336 -9.68 10.76 -12.12
C SER A 336 -9.44 10.80 -13.64
N GLY A 337 -9.61 9.69 -14.35
CA GLY A 337 -9.41 9.55 -15.79
C GLY A 337 -10.71 9.42 -16.58
N ASN A 338 -10.61 9.60 -17.90
CA ASN A 338 -11.70 9.31 -18.83
C ASN A 338 -11.28 8.32 -19.94
N VAL A 339 -10.03 7.84 -19.91
CA VAL A 339 -9.57 6.76 -20.79
C VAL A 339 -10.00 5.43 -20.17
N PRO A 340 -10.85 4.65 -20.85
CA PRO A 340 -11.35 3.39 -20.32
C PRO A 340 -10.22 2.34 -20.20
N ASP A 341 -10.41 1.39 -19.28
CA ASP A 341 -9.52 0.24 -19.05
C ASP A 341 -8.06 0.61 -18.76
N PHE A 342 -7.82 1.81 -18.20
CA PHE A 342 -6.49 2.20 -17.77
C PHE A 342 -5.97 1.22 -16.70
N SER A 343 -4.75 0.72 -16.93
CA SER A 343 -3.97 0.02 -15.90
C SER A 343 -2.51 0.44 -16.03
N LEU A 344 -1.81 0.47 -14.91
CA LEU A 344 -0.39 0.86 -14.87
C LEU A 344 0.48 -0.06 -15.75
N SER A 345 0.19 -1.36 -15.78
CA SER A 345 0.88 -2.32 -16.65
C SER A 345 0.66 -2.03 -18.14
N ALA A 346 -0.60 -1.80 -18.55
CA ALA A 346 -0.92 -1.44 -19.93
C ALA A 346 -0.28 -0.10 -20.30
N PHE A 347 -0.31 0.89 -19.41
CA PHE A 347 0.34 2.18 -19.61
C PHE A 347 1.84 2.03 -19.90
N CYS A 348 2.57 1.24 -19.09
CA CYS A 348 3.99 0.99 -19.30
C CYS A 348 4.28 0.27 -20.63
N SER A 349 3.46 -0.72 -20.99
CA SER A 349 3.56 -1.47 -22.25
C SER A 349 3.31 -0.59 -23.48
N GLU A 350 2.28 0.25 -23.41
CA GLU A 350 1.97 1.18 -24.50
C GLU A 350 3.05 2.25 -24.63
N LEU A 351 3.55 2.80 -23.52
CA LEU A 351 4.63 3.80 -23.55
C LEU A 351 5.93 3.23 -24.14
N SER A 352 6.26 1.97 -23.85
CA SER A 352 7.49 1.34 -24.35
C SER A 352 7.46 1.05 -25.84
N THR A 353 6.28 0.81 -26.41
CA THR A 353 6.11 0.43 -27.83
C THR A 353 5.70 1.61 -28.72
N THR A 354 5.05 2.62 -28.16
CA THR A 354 4.59 3.80 -28.90
C THR A 354 5.77 4.53 -29.54
N ARG A 355 5.66 4.77 -30.86
CA ARG A 355 6.65 5.51 -31.69
C ARG A 355 8.05 4.87 -31.76
N THR A 356 8.23 3.63 -31.30
CA THR A 356 9.49 2.88 -31.48
C THR A 356 9.24 1.48 -32.01
N ARG A 357 9.96 1.11 -33.07
CA ARG A 357 9.93 -0.25 -33.66
C ARG A 357 11.17 -1.08 -33.31
N SER A 358 12.12 -0.48 -32.58
CA SER A 358 13.35 -1.15 -32.16
C SER A 358 13.08 -1.95 -30.89
N GLU A 359 13.19 -3.27 -30.97
CA GLU A 359 13.01 -4.17 -29.82
C GLU A 359 14.00 -3.86 -28.69
N SER A 360 15.25 -3.53 -29.02
CA SER A 360 16.26 -3.13 -28.03
C SER A 360 15.85 -1.85 -27.29
N ARG A 361 15.32 -0.85 -27.98
CA ARG A 361 14.80 0.38 -27.36
C ARG A 361 13.54 0.12 -26.54
N GLN A 362 12.62 -0.70 -27.05
CA GLN A 362 11.42 -1.11 -26.31
C GLN A 362 11.80 -1.80 -24.98
N GLY A 363 12.77 -2.72 -25.03
CA GLY A 363 13.31 -3.39 -23.85
C GLY A 363 13.92 -2.43 -22.84
N LEU A 364 14.71 -1.44 -23.30
CA LEU A 364 15.29 -0.44 -22.42
C LEU A 364 14.22 0.42 -21.72
N ILE A 365 13.22 0.90 -22.47
CA ILE A 365 12.12 1.69 -21.88
C ILE A 365 11.34 0.84 -20.88
N MET A 366 11.02 -0.41 -21.22
CA MET A 366 10.32 -1.32 -20.32
C MET A 366 11.14 -1.61 -19.05
N GLN A 367 12.46 -1.74 -19.16
CA GLN A 367 13.35 -1.88 -18.00
C GLN A 367 13.25 -0.65 -17.08
N THR A 368 13.28 0.56 -17.64
CA THR A 368 13.07 1.80 -16.88
C THR A 368 11.69 1.85 -16.24
N MET A 369 10.63 1.45 -16.97
CA MET A 369 9.27 1.40 -16.41
C MET A 369 9.14 0.38 -15.27
N ASN A 370 9.80 -0.77 -15.37
CA ASN A 370 9.83 -1.77 -14.30
C ASN A 370 10.57 -1.24 -13.07
N GLN A 371 11.65 -0.48 -13.25
CA GLN A 371 12.36 0.17 -12.14
C GLN A 371 11.48 1.19 -11.41
N LEU A 372 10.65 1.96 -12.14
CA LEU A 372 9.77 2.96 -11.54
C LEU A 372 8.49 2.35 -10.94
N TYR A 373 7.87 1.41 -11.64
CA TYR A 373 6.49 1.00 -11.39
C TYR A 373 6.29 -0.51 -11.25
N GLY A 374 7.32 -1.32 -11.49
CA GLY A 374 7.20 -2.77 -11.47
C GLY A 374 6.76 -3.30 -10.10
N PHE A 375 7.14 -2.63 -9.01
CA PHE A 375 6.73 -3.02 -7.67
C PHE A 375 5.20 -2.86 -7.51
N GLU A 376 4.66 -1.67 -7.82
CA GLU A 376 3.22 -1.39 -7.73
C GLU A 376 2.38 -2.29 -8.65
N ILE A 377 2.86 -2.52 -9.88
CA ILE A 377 2.23 -3.48 -10.81
C ILE A 377 2.20 -4.88 -10.19
N GLY A 378 3.34 -5.33 -9.66
CA GLY A 378 3.47 -6.63 -9.01
C GLY A 378 2.61 -6.76 -7.76
N LEU A 379 2.45 -5.68 -6.99
CA LEU A 379 1.64 -5.64 -5.78
C LEU A 379 0.15 -5.81 -6.11
N LEU A 380 -0.36 -5.13 -7.15
CA LEU A 380 -1.72 -5.30 -7.64
C LEU A 380 -1.97 -6.73 -8.13
N GLN A 381 -1.01 -7.31 -8.85
CA GLN A 381 -1.08 -8.69 -9.31
C GLN A 381 -1.07 -9.68 -8.12
N LEU A 382 -0.22 -9.44 -7.12
CA LEU A 382 -0.14 -10.24 -5.91
C LEU A 382 -1.49 -10.24 -5.17
N ARG A 383 -2.13 -9.09 -4.99
CA ARG A 383 -3.48 -9.00 -4.38
C ARG A 383 -4.50 -9.83 -5.15
N LYS A 384 -4.47 -9.79 -6.47
CA LYS A 384 -5.38 -10.57 -7.32
C LYS A 384 -5.11 -12.08 -7.18
N GLU A 385 -3.85 -12.50 -7.28
CA GLU A 385 -3.49 -13.92 -7.14
C GLU A 385 -3.73 -14.44 -5.73
N ARG A 386 -3.54 -13.63 -4.68
CA ARG A 386 -3.79 -13.98 -3.28
C ARG A 386 -5.21 -14.55 -3.06
N THR A 387 -6.21 -14.05 -3.80
CA THR A 387 -7.60 -14.54 -3.73
C THR A 387 -7.79 -15.97 -4.25
N ARG A 388 -6.81 -16.51 -4.99
CA ARG A 388 -6.86 -17.82 -5.63
C ARG A 388 -6.12 -18.92 -4.86
N PHE A 389 -5.32 -18.54 -3.87
CA PHE A 389 -4.53 -19.48 -3.09
C PHE A 389 -5.01 -19.54 -1.64
N GLU A 390 -5.24 -20.76 -1.17
CA GLU A 390 -5.38 -21.05 0.25
C GLU A 390 -4.00 -21.36 0.85
N PHE A 391 -3.76 -20.89 2.07
CA PHE A 391 -2.54 -21.15 2.81
C PHE A 391 -2.82 -22.18 3.89
N ALA A 392 -1.94 -23.16 4.02
CA ALA A 392 -1.99 -24.12 5.11
C ALA A 392 -1.65 -23.40 6.41
N ILE A 393 -2.67 -23.08 7.21
CA ILE A 393 -2.49 -22.46 8.53
C ILE A 393 -2.10 -23.57 9.50
N SER A 394 -0.84 -23.61 9.94
CA SER A 394 -0.44 -24.44 11.07
C SER A 394 -0.88 -23.74 12.36
N ILE A 395 -1.85 -24.32 13.05
CA ILE A 395 -2.22 -23.90 14.39
C ILE A 395 -1.05 -24.28 15.32
N ALA A 396 -0.46 -23.31 16.02
CA ALA A 396 0.25 -23.62 17.26
C ALA A 396 -0.75 -24.32 18.18
N THR A 397 -0.36 -25.46 18.75
CA THR A 397 -1.15 -26.38 19.60
C THR A 397 -2.52 -25.84 20.01
N PRO A 398 -3.64 -26.50 19.63
CA PRO A 398 -4.97 -26.05 20.02
C PRO A 398 -5.01 -25.79 21.54
N SER A 399 -5.41 -24.57 21.92
CA SER A 399 -5.72 -24.27 23.32
C SER A 399 -6.68 -25.34 23.85
N GLN A 400 -6.42 -25.89 25.04
CA GLN A 400 -7.28 -26.90 25.67
C GLN A 400 -8.64 -26.35 26.12
N GLY A 401 -9.05 -25.17 25.63
CA GLY A 401 -10.23 -24.46 26.07
C GLY A 401 -9.98 -23.66 27.35
N LEU A 402 -10.85 -22.68 27.60
CA LEU A 402 -10.87 -21.94 28.86
C LEU A 402 -11.38 -22.88 29.96
N ALA A 403 -10.73 -22.84 31.13
CA ALA A 403 -11.20 -23.57 32.31
C ALA A 403 -12.60 -23.07 32.68
N VAL A 404 -13.54 -24.00 32.87
CA VAL A 404 -14.86 -23.70 33.42
C VAL A 404 -14.65 -23.19 34.85
N ILE A 405 -14.99 -21.92 35.07
CA ILE A 405 -15.02 -21.36 36.43
C ILE A 405 -16.21 -22.00 37.13
N ASP A 406 -15.92 -22.87 38.08
CA ASP A 406 -16.92 -23.48 38.95
C ASP A 406 -17.50 -22.38 39.86
N THR A 407 -18.74 -22.00 39.61
CA THR A 407 -19.47 -20.98 40.39
C THR A 407 -20.09 -21.54 41.67
N SER A 408 -19.71 -22.76 42.09
CA SER A 408 -20.29 -23.42 43.26
C SER A 408 -19.69 -23.01 44.61
N THR A 409 -18.64 -22.19 44.67
CA THR A 409 -18.23 -21.58 45.95
C THR A 409 -18.92 -20.24 46.13
N GLY A 410 -20.19 -20.32 46.53
CA GLY A 410 -20.89 -19.23 47.19
C GLY A 410 -20.06 -18.74 48.38
N ILE A 411 -19.94 -17.43 48.49
CA ILE A 411 -19.49 -16.72 49.68
C ILE A 411 -20.56 -16.98 50.75
N ASP A 412 -20.22 -17.72 51.80
CA ASP A 412 -20.93 -17.66 53.09
C ASP A 412 -20.40 -16.47 53.91
#